data_AF-A0A8H6U4H6-F1
#
_entry.id   AF-A0A8H6U4H6-F1
#
_cell.length_a   1.000
_cell.length_b   1.000
_cell.length_c   1.000
_cell.angle_alpha   90.00
_cell.angle_beta   90.00
_cell.angle_gamma   90.00
#
_symmetry.space_group_name_H-M   'P 1'
#
loop_
_entity.id
_entity.type
_entity.pdbx_description
1 polymer ?
#
loop_
_entity_poly.entity_id
_entity_poly.type
_entity_poly.pdbx_seq_one_letter_code
_entity_poly.pdbx_strand_id
1 'polypeptide(L)'
;MASSDPVHEFDSLRAQSKFIFAVFYRGHWCPFCRGWLSKLATLSPAIVAAGGTPVIITAEAEKYLDDTRAATKYDGKAIVDPENRLAKELDARGLVHVAISERSGYDHGMAQPALLVLKEDGTVLESWAIVPSTMNLGGAKDRPALDEVWENVEAQLHGKSKVHNTYSTA
;
A
#
# COMPACT_ATOMS: atom_id res chain seq x y z
N MET A 1 -6.86 10.18 -22.34
CA MET A 1 -5.83 10.76 -21.47
C MET A 1 -4.84 9.65 -21.20
N ALA A 2 -3.54 9.88 -21.39
CA ALA A 2 -2.55 8.83 -21.21
C ALA A 2 -2.59 8.36 -19.75
N SER A 3 -2.92 7.09 -19.53
CA SER A 3 -2.71 6.42 -18.24
C SER A 3 -1.23 6.65 -17.87
N SER A 4 -0.99 7.33 -16.75
CA SER A 4 0.37 7.53 -16.24
C SER A 4 1.04 6.17 -16.06
N ASP A 5 2.34 6.08 -16.35
CA ASP A 5 3.09 4.87 -16.06
C ASP A 5 3.21 4.70 -14.52
N PRO A 6 2.59 3.67 -13.93
CA PRO A 6 2.53 3.53 -12.47
C PRO A 6 3.91 3.28 -11.85
N VAL A 7 4.86 2.72 -12.61
CA VAL A 7 6.25 2.52 -12.17
C VAL A 7 6.96 3.86 -12.06
N HIS A 8 6.88 4.67 -13.12
CA HIS A 8 7.49 6.00 -13.13
C HIS A 8 6.88 6.93 -12.08
N GLU A 9 5.56 6.86 -11.88
CA GLU A 9 4.87 7.63 -10.84
C GLU A 9 5.36 7.25 -9.44
N PHE A 10 5.46 5.95 -9.13
CA PHE A 10 6.01 5.47 -7.86
C PHE A 10 7.45 5.96 -7.64
N ASP A 11 8.32 5.79 -8.65
CA ASP A 11 9.73 6.20 -8.56
C ASP A 11 9.86 7.72 -8.42
N SER A 12 9.00 8.49 -9.08
CA SER A 12 8.94 9.95 -8.96
C SER A 12 8.53 10.39 -7.55
N LEU A 13 7.51 9.78 -6.97
CA LEU A 13 7.06 10.08 -5.61
C LEU A 13 8.14 9.72 -4.57
N ARG A 14 8.81 8.59 -4.77
CA ARG A 14 9.92 8.12 -3.91
C ARG A 14 11.10 9.10 -3.95
N ALA A 15 11.47 9.60 -5.14
CA ALA A 15 12.54 10.57 -5.30
C ALA A 15 12.24 11.95 -4.69
N GLN A 16 10.96 12.25 -4.42
CA GLN A 16 10.52 13.55 -3.86
C GLN A 16 10.26 13.51 -2.35
N SER A 17 10.50 12.36 -1.70
CA SER A 17 10.16 12.13 -0.30
C SER A 17 11.29 11.38 0.40
N LYS A 18 11.46 11.55 1.71
CA LYS A 18 12.46 10.77 2.47
C LYS A 18 12.14 9.27 2.43
N PHE A 19 10.86 8.94 2.36
CA PHE A 19 10.35 7.60 2.14
C PHE A 19 8.94 7.64 1.55
N ILE A 20 8.53 6.55 0.91
CA ILE A 20 7.15 6.31 0.51
C ILE A 20 6.54 5.32 1.51
N PHE A 21 5.26 5.50 1.84
CA PHE A 21 4.45 4.56 2.62
C PHE A 21 3.34 4.05 1.70
N ALA A 22 3.62 2.97 0.97
CA ALA A 22 2.78 2.45 -0.11
C ALA A 22 1.87 1.33 0.37
N VAL A 23 0.56 1.48 0.14
CA VAL A 23 -0.48 0.54 0.56
C VAL A 23 -1.25 0.03 -0.66
N PHE A 24 -1.05 -1.24 -1.00
CA PHE A 24 -1.82 -1.93 -2.03
C PHE A 24 -3.17 -2.37 -1.46
N TYR A 25 -4.24 -2.14 -2.22
CA TYR A 25 -5.58 -2.58 -1.83
C TYR A 25 -6.35 -3.15 -3.02
N ARG A 26 -7.42 -3.87 -2.72
CA ARG A 26 -8.21 -4.62 -3.71
C ARG A 26 -9.08 -3.70 -4.57
N GLY A 27 -9.88 -2.86 -3.93
CA GLY A 27 -10.85 -1.98 -4.59
C GLY A 27 -11.85 -1.38 -3.59
N HIS A 28 -12.63 -0.40 -4.04
CA HIS A 28 -13.59 0.39 -3.25
C HIS A 28 -14.63 -0.47 -2.51
N TRP A 29 -15.04 -1.58 -3.13
CA TRP A 29 -16.05 -2.51 -2.60
C TRP A 29 -15.57 -3.31 -1.37
N CYS A 30 -14.26 -3.37 -1.11
CA CYS A 30 -13.68 -4.21 -0.06
C CYS A 30 -13.79 -3.53 1.32
N PRO A 31 -14.60 -4.04 2.28
CA PRO A 31 -14.79 -3.40 3.58
C PRO A 31 -13.50 -3.35 4.42
N PHE A 32 -12.73 -4.43 4.43
CA PHE A 32 -11.46 -4.46 5.18
C PHE A 32 -10.42 -3.50 4.59
N CYS A 33 -10.39 -3.36 3.27
CA CYS A 33 -9.54 -2.40 2.59
C CYS A 33 -9.94 -0.97 2.98
N ARG A 34 -11.24 -0.67 3.01
CA ARG A 34 -11.74 0.64 3.45
C ARG A 34 -11.31 0.97 4.88
N GLY A 35 -11.44 0.03 5.81
CA GLY A 35 -10.97 0.22 7.20
C GLY A 35 -9.47 0.50 7.28
N TRP A 36 -8.66 -0.27 6.53
CA TRP A 36 -7.21 -0.09 6.47
C TRP A 36 -6.81 1.28 5.88
N LEU A 37 -7.51 1.72 4.83
CA LEU A 37 -7.27 3.02 4.20
C LEU A 37 -7.77 4.21 5.05
N SER A 38 -8.88 4.07 5.78
CA SER A 38 -9.29 5.07 6.77
C SER A 38 -8.26 5.23 7.89
N LYS A 39 -7.62 4.12 8.27
CA LYS A 39 -6.51 4.18 9.21
C LYS A 39 -5.29 4.87 8.64
N LEU A 40 -4.93 4.57 7.39
CA LEU A 40 -3.89 5.31 6.66
C LEU A 40 -4.20 6.80 6.60
N ALA A 41 -5.44 7.19 6.27
CA ALA A 41 -5.86 8.60 6.24
C ALA A 41 -5.63 9.31 7.58
N THR A 42 -5.91 8.62 8.69
CA THR A 42 -5.66 9.13 10.05
C THR A 42 -4.16 9.31 10.33
N LEU A 43 -3.31 8.41 9.83
CA LEU A 43 -1.85 8.44 10.02
C LEU A 43 -1.12 9.37 9.04
N SER A 44 -1.73 9.69 7.90
CA SER A 44 -1.13 10.50 6.84
C SER A 44 -0.48 11.79 7.34
N PRO A 45 -1.09 12.60 8.24
CA PRO A 45 -0.44 13.81 8.75
C PRO A 45 0.89 13.54 9.45
N ALA A 46 1.00 12.46 10.24
CA ALA A 46 2.23 12.08 10.93
C ALA A 46 3.29 11.57 9.95
N ILE A 47 2.89 10.75 8.97
CA ILE A 47 3.77 10.26 7.90
C ILE A 47 4.36 11.43 7.11
N VAL A 48 3.51 12.40 6.73
CA VAL A 48 3.93 13.61 6.01
C VAL A 48 4.83 14.49 6.86
N ALA A 49 4.53 14.68 8.14
CA ALA A 49 5.39 15.45 9.05
C ALA A 49 6.79 14.83 9.22
N ALA A 50 6.92 13.50 9.13
CA ALA A 50 8.20 12.81 9.11
C ALA A 50 8.95 12.89 7.77
N GLY A 51 8.35 13.51 6.75
CA GLY A 51 8.90 13.63 5.39
C GLY A 51 8.58 12.46 4.47
N GLY A 52 7.60 11.63 4.83
CA GLY A 52 7.11 10.53 4.01
C GLY A 52 5.94 10.91 3.10
N THR A 53 5.74 10.15 2.03
CA THR A 53 4.53 10.24 1.20
C THR A 53 3.68 8.98 1.37
N PRO A 54 2.50 9.05 2.03
CA PRO A 54 1.53 7.97 1.97
C PRO A 54 0.96 7.89 0.55
N VAL A 55 0.86 6.67 0.01
CA VAL A 55 0.28 6.42 -1.33
C VAL A 55 -0.56 5.14 -1.31
N ILE A 56 -1.75 5.20 -1.90
CA ILE A 56 -2.59 4.01 -2.11
C ILE A 56 -2.42 3.48 -3.54
N ILE A 57 -2.42 2.18 -3.71
CA ILE A 57 -2.17 1.53 -5.01
C ILE A 57 -3.26 0.48 -5.26
N THR A 58 -3.86 0.48 -6.44
CA THR A 58 -4.94 -0.46 -6.79
C THR A 58 -4.87 -0.93 -8.23
N ALA A 59 -5.30 -2.15 -8.48
CA ALA A 59 -5.58 -2.66 -9.83
C ALA A 59 -7.01 -2.33 -10.31
N GLU A 60 -7.82 -1.70 -9.46
CA GLU A 60 -9.18 -1.32 -9.82
C GLU A 60 -9.17 -0.10 -10.76
N ALA A 61 -10.12 -0.07 -11.70
CA ALA A 61 -10.25 1.03 -12.66
C ALA A 61 -10.41 2.41 -11.98
N GLU A 62 -9.75 3.42 -12.55
CA GLU A 62 -9.66 4.80 -12.01
C GLU A 62 -11.02 5.42 -11.65
N LYS A 63 -12.08 5.07 -12.39
CA LYS A 63 -13.45 5.56 -12.14
C LYS A 63 -13.98 5.27 -10.73
N TYR A 64 -13.38 4.32 -10.00
CA TYR A 64 -13.76 3.97 -8.63
C TYR A 64 -12.90 4.64 -7.55
N LEU A 65 -11.91 5.45 -7.94
CA LEU A 65 -11.05 6.15 -7.00
C LEU A 65 -11.87 7.10 -6.13
N ASP A 66 -12.82 7.84 -6.70
CA ASP A 66 -13.68 8.76 -5.95
C ASP A 66 -14.52 8.03 -4.88
N ASP A 67 -15.05 6.85 -5.21
CA ASP A 67 -15.77 6.00 -4.24
C ASP A 67 -14.86 5.55 -3.09
N THR A 68 -13.61 5.19 -3.41
CA THR A 68 -12.60 4.86 -2.40
C THR A 68 -12.32 6.05 -1.49
N ARG A 69 -12.11 7.24 -2.05
CA ARG A 69 -11.84 8.45 -1.27
C ARG A 69 -13.04 8.82 -0.39
N ALA A 70 -14.25 8.78 -0.94
CA ALA A 70 -15.48 9.10 -0.21
C ALA A 70 -15.68 8.18 1.00
N ALA A 71 -15.42 6.87 0.83
CA ALA A 71 -15.60 5.87 1.87
C ALA A 71 -14.50 5.86 2.92
N THR A 72 -13.28 6.27 2.57
CA THR A 72 -12.11 6.14 3.44
C THR A 72 -11.65 7.45 4.07
N LYS A 73 -12.02 8.58 3.46
CA LYS A 73 -11.49 9.93 3.71
C LYS A 73 -10.02 10.11 3.36
N TYR A 74 -9.41 9.14 2.66
CA TYR A 74 -8.06 9.28 2.15
C TYR A 74 -8.06 10.16 0.89
N ASP A 75 -7.44 11.33 0.96
CA ASP A 75 -7.33 12.32 -0.12
C ASP A 75 -5.90 12.45 -0.69
N GLY A 76 -4.96 11.66 -0.18
CA GLY A 76 -3.56 11.64 -0.60
C GLY A 76 -3.31 11.03 -1.99
N LYS A 77 -2.04 10.73 -2.28
CA LYS A 77 -1.59 10.20 -3.57
C LYS A 77 -2.18 8.81 -3.84
N ALA A 78 -2.54 8.55 -5.09
CA ALA A 78 -3.06 7.26 -5.51
C ALA A 78 -2.44 6.87 -6.84
N ILE A 79 -2.02 5.62 -6.98
CA ILE A 79 -1.55 5.03 -8.23
C ILE A 79 -2.57 4.00 -8.68
N VAL A 80 -3.07 4.16 -9.90
CA VAL A 80 -4.00 3.23 -10.54
C VAL A 80 -3.21 2.34 -11.49
N ASP A 81 -3.10 1.06 -11.17
CA ASP A 81 -2.25 0.06 -11.82
C ASP A 81 -3.06 -1.17 -12.29
N PRO A 82 -3.99 -1.00 -13.25
CA PRO A 82 -4.92 -2.06 -13.66
C PRO A 82 -4.23 -3.27 -14.31
N GLU A 83 -2.99 -3.10 -14.79
CA GLU A 83 -2.17 -4.15 -15.40
C GLU A 83 -1.20 -4.82 -14.40
N ASN A 84 -1.22 -4.38 -13.13
CA ASN A 84 -0.29 -4.80 -12.09
C ASN A 84 1.19 -4.61 -12.47
N ARG A 85 1.50 -3.57 -13.26
CA ARG A 85 2.86 -3.26 -13.74
C ARG A 85 3.77 -2.87 -12.59
N LEU A 86 3.30 -2.01 -11.68
CA LEU A 86 4.06 -1.61 -10.50
C LEU A 86 4.23 -2.79 -9.54
N ALA A 87 3.17 -3.57 -9.32
CA ALA A 87 3.27 -4.78 -8.49
C ALA A 87 4.36 -5.76 -8.98
N LYS A 88 4.37 -6.06 -10.29
CA LYS A 88 5.36 -6.94 -10.93
C LYS A 88 6.78 -6.36 -10.85
N GLU A 89 6.91 -5.05 -11.05
CA GLU A 89 8.20 -4.37 -10.99
C GLU A 89 8.79 -4.38 -9.57
N LEU A 90 7.99 -4.12 -8.55
CA LEU A 90 8.45 -4.17 -7.15
C LEU A 90 8.85 -5.59 -6.72
N ASP A 91 8.17 -6.61 -7.25
CA ASP A 91 8.54 -8.01 -7.04
C ASP A 91 9.88 -8.35 -7.74
N ALA A 92 10.05 -7.92 -9.00
CA ALA A 92 11.30 -8.09 -9.74
C ALA A 92 12.50 -7.39 -9.08
N ARG A 93 12.25 -6.28 -8.38
CA ARG A 93 13.24 -5.57 -7.55
C ARG A 93 13.49 -6.23 -6.18
N GLY A 94 12.76 -7.29 -5.83
CA GLY A 94 12.86 -7.98 -4.55
C GLY A 94 12.37 -7.15 -3.35
N LEU A 95 11.48 -6.17 -3.58
CA LEU A 95 11.02 -5.24 -2.56
C LEU A 95 9.76 -5.73 -1.84
N VAL A 96 8.75 -6.16 -2.59
CA VAL A 96 7.51 -6.72 -2.05
C VAL A 96 6.83 -7.61 -3.09
N HIS A 97 6.36 -8.80 -2.67
CA HIS A 97 5.64 -9.74 -3.52
C HIS A 97 4.13 -9.55 -3.39
N VAL A 98 3.53 -8.68 -4.21
CA VAL A 98 2.08 -8.45 -4.19
C VAL A 98 1.38 -9.60 -4.91
N ALA A 99 0.67 -10.45 -4.17
CA ALA A 99 -0.12 -11.51 -4.77
C ALA A 99 -1.20 -10.93 -5.70
N ILE A 100 -1.35 -11.51 -6.89
CA ILE A 100 -2.40 -11.14 -7.84
C ILE A 100 -3.41 -12.30 -7.91
N SER A 101 -4.70 -12.00 -7.81
CA SER A 101 -5.75 -13.02 -7.84
C SER A 101 -6.81 -12.70 -8.88
N GLU A 102 -7.33 -13.74 -9.53
CA GLU A 102 -8.43 -13.63 -10.48
C GLU A 102 -9.68 -13.03 -9.81
N ARG A 103 -10.29 -12.06 -10.47
CA ARG A 103 -11.55 -11.45 -10.04
C ARG A 103 -12.27 -10.80 -11.20
N SER A 104 -13.57 -11.07 -11.31
CA SER A 104 -14.44 -10.39 -12.29
C SER A 104 -14.33 -8.86 -12.17
N GLY A 105 -14.11 -8.20 -13.30
CA GLY A 105 -13.90 -6.75 -13.38
C GLY A 105 -12.44 -6.29 -13.27
N TYR A 106 -11.49 -7.23 -13.20
CA TYR A 106 -10.05 -6.98 -13.21
C TYR A 106 -9.38 -7.82 -14.31
N ASP A 107 -9.22 -7.26 -15.50
CA ASP A 107 -8.78 -7.99 -16.69
C ASP A 107 -7.35 -8.59 -16.55
N HIS A 108 -6.54 -8.01 -15.67
CA HIS A 108 -5.17 -8.49 -15.38
C HIS A 108 -5.00 -8.96 -13.94
N GLY A 109 -6.11 -9.30 -13.28
CA GLY A 109 -6.16 -9.72 -11.89
C GLY A 109 -6.18 -8.56 -10.89
N MET A 110 -6.69 -8.86 -9.70
CA MET A 110 -6.79 -7.93 -8.60
C MET A 110 -5.55 -8.04 -7.70
N ALA A 111 -4.89 -6.90 -7.46
CA ALA A 111 -3.84 -6.80 -6.45
C ALA A 111 -4.38 -7.13 -5.05
N GLN A 112 -3.67 -8.01 -4.35
CA GLN A 112 -3.95 -8.33 -2.96
C GLN A 112 -3.33 -7.29 -2.01
N PRO A 113 -3.83 -7.18 -0.78
CA PRO A 113 -3.27 -6.28 0.22
C PRO A 113 -1.76 -6.49 0.43
N ALA A 114 -1.02 -5.39 0.34
CA ALA A 114 0.41 -5.34 0.63
C ALA A 114 0.80 -3.95 1.12
N LEU A 115 1.94 -3.87 1.78
CA LEU A 115 2.50 -2.67 2.37
C LEU A 115 4.00 -2.64 2.11
N LEU A 116 4.50 -1.52 1.61
CA LEU A 116 5.92 -1.27 1.42
C LEU A 116 6.26 0.13 1.92
N VAL A 117 7.22 0.21 2.83
CA VAL A 117 7.80 1.47 3.30
C VAL A 117 9.24 1.52 2.84
N LEU A 118 9.53 2.42 1.91
CA LEU A 118 10.78 2.43 1.14
C LEU A 118 11.39 3.83 1.15
N LYS A 119 12.64 3.95 1.59
CA LYS A 119 13.40 5.21 1.56
C LYS A 119 13.83 5.60 0.15
N GLU A 120 14.17 6.88 -0.02
CA GLU A 120 14.75 7.43 -1.25
C GLU A 120 16.06 6.73 -1.67
N ASP A 121 16.84 6.21 -0.71
CA ASP A 121 18.08 5.47 -0.96
C ASP A 121 17.86 3.98 -1.30
N GLY A 122 16.60 3.51 -1.32
CA GLY A 122 16.24 2.11 -1.56
C GLY A 122 16.21 1.24 -0.30
N THR A 123 16.48 1.78 0.88
CA THR A 123 16.34 1.04 2.14
C THR A 123 14.87 0.73 2.42
N VAL A 124 14.55 -0.55 2.59
CA VAL A 124 13.23 -1.01 3.01
C VAL A 124 13.12 -0.87 4.54
N LEU A 125 12.18 -0.04 5.00
CA LEU A 125 11.85 0.08 6.42
C LEU A 125 10.82 -0.98 6.84
N GLU A 126 9.86 -1.28 5.96
CA GLU A 126 8.87 -2.32 6.19
C GLU A 126 8.39 -2.90 4.86
N SER A 127 8.17 -4.22 4.82
CA SER A 127 7.61 -4.92 3.66
C SER A 127 6.74 -6.05 4.14
N TRP A 128 5.48 -6.06 3.70
CA TRP A 128 4.51 -7.08 4.03
C TRP A 128 3.58 -7.28 2.85
N ALA A 129 3.26 -8.53 2.54
CA ALA A 129 2.23 -8.86 1.57
C ALA A 129 1.41 -10.04 2.10
N ILE A 130 0.11 -9.99 1.90
CA ILE A 130 -0.74 -11.11 2.27
C ILE A 130 -0.40 -12.30 1.36
N VAL A 131 -0.37 -13.50 1.96
CA VAL A 131 -0.40 -14.76 1.21
C VAL A 131 -1.84 -15.26 1.23
N PRO A 132 -2.60 -15.16 0.12
CA PRO A 132 -4.01 -15.57 0.09
C PRO A 132 -4.18 -17.05 0.43
N SER A 133 -5.10 -17.34 1.34
CA SER A 133 -5.46 -18.71 1.73
C SER A 133 -6.94 -18.79 2.11
N THR A 134 -7.48 -19.99 2.24
CA THR A 134 -8.86 -20.16 2.74
C THR A 134 -9.03 -19.61 4.16
N MET A 135 -7.99 -19.73 5.00
CA MET A 135 -8.01 -19.27 6.40
C MET A 135 -8.18 -17.75 6.52
N ASN A 136 -7.61 -16.97 5.59
CA ASN A 136 -7.70 -15.51 5.59
C ASN A 136 -8.73 -14.97 4.58
N LEU A 137 -9.73 -15.79 4.23
CA LEU A 137 -10.80 -15.46 3.28
C LEU A 137 -10.25 -15.00 1.92
N GLY A 138 -9.28 -15.75 1.40
CA GLY A 138 -8.61 -15.46 0.14
C GLY A 138 -7.77 -14.19 0.16
N GLY A 139 -7.25 -13.80 1.34
CA GLY A 139 -6.42 -12.63 1.60
C GLY A 139 -7.19 -11.38 2.09
N ALA A 140 -8.46 -11.55 2.47
CA ALA A 140 -9.33 -10.44 2.81
C ALA A 140 -9.13 -9.95 4.25
N LYS A 141 -8.46 -10.73 5.10
CA LYS A 141 -8.16 -10.46 6.52
C LYS A 141 -6.64 -10.51 6.77
N ASP A 142 -6.26 -10.32 8.02
CA ASP A 142 -4.90 -10.49 8.54
C ASP A 142 -3.90 -9.42 8.09
N ARG A 143 -4.40 -8.23 7.74
CA ARG A 143 -3.53 -7.08 7.45
C ARG A 143 -2.91 -6.58 8.75
N PRO A 144 -1.65 -6.13 8.73
CA PRO A 144 -1.05 -5.55 9.92
C PRO A 144 -1.78 -4.26 10.31
N ALA A 145 -1.94 -4.06 11.61
CA ALA A 145 -2.41 -2.79 12.16
C ALA A 145 -1.43 -1.67 11.78
N LEU A 146 -1.91 -0.65 11.05
CA LEU A 146 -1.02 0.40 10.54
C LEU A 146 -0.40 1.27 11.63
N ASP A 147 -0.99 1.33 12.83
CA ASP A 147 -0.37 2.01 13.97
C ASP A 147 0.96 1.34 14.33
N GLU A 148 0.94 0.02 14.51
CA GLU A 148 2.13 -0.74 14.88
C GLU A 148 3.19 -0.73 13.77
N VAL A 149 2.76 -0.75 12.50
CA VAL A 149 3.70 -0.55 11.38
C VAL A 149 4.31 0.85 11.44
N TRP A 150 3.50 1.89 11.66
CA TRP A 150 4.00 3.26 11.76
C TRP A 150 4.97 3.43 12.93
N GLU A 151 4.68 2.85 14.09
CA GLU A 151 5.58 2.85 15.26
C GLU A 151 6.93 2.18 14.95
N ASN A 152 6.93 1.07 14.20
CA ASN A 152 8.16 0.44 13.72
C ASN A 152 8.94 1.32 12.73
N VAL A 153 8.23 1.99 11.82
CA VAL A 153 8.85 2.92 10.85
C VAL A 153 9.47 4.11 11.59
N GLU A 154 8.74 4.73 12.51
CA GLU A 154 9.21 5.86 13.31
C GLU A 154 10.42 5.49 14.18
N ALA A 155 10.42 4.31 14.80
CA ALA A 155 11.57 3.80 15.54
C ALA A 155 12.81 3.71 14.63
N GLN A 156 12.67 3.11 13.46
CA GLN A 156 13.78 2.95 12.50
C GLN A 156 14.26 4.29 11.92
N LEU A 157 13.36 5.24 11.66
CA LEU A 157 13.73 6.61 11.24
C LEU A 157 14.58 7.32 12.30
N HIS A 158 14.41 6.97 13.58
CA HIS A 158 15.21 7.47 14.70
C HIS A 158 16.42 6.58 15.04
N GLY A 159 16.79 5.64 14.16
CA GLY A 159 17.92 4.74 14.36
C GLY A 159 17.73 3.71 15.48
N LYS A 160 16.48 3.46 15.88
CA LYS A 160 16.11 2.45 16.89
C LYS A 160 15.66 1.15 16.21
N SER A 161 15.73 0.05 16.95
CA SER A 161 15.16 -1.23 16.51
C SER A 161 13.63 -1.17 16.48
N LYS A 162 13.01 -2.08 15.71
CA LYS A 162 11.55 -2.27 15.69
C LYS A 162 11.02 -2.52 17.10
N VAL A 163 9.87 -1.92 17.40
CA VAL A 163 9.16 -2.08 18.69
C VAL A 163 8.18 -3.25 18.66
N HIS A 164 7.70 -3.62 17.48
CA HIS A 164 6.82 -4.77 17.23
C HIS A 164 7.55 -5.83 16.40
N ASN A 165 7.66 -7.05 16.93
CA ASN A 165 8.19 -8.22 16.20
C ASN A 165 7.13 -8.93 15.36
N THR A 166 5.85 -8.72 15.70
CA THR A 166 4.67 -9.24 15.03
C THR A 166 3.58 -8.18 15.08
N TYR A 167 2.73 -8.13 14.07
CA TYR A 167 1.62 -7.19 14.03
C TYR A 167 0.31 -7.82 14.47
N SER A 168 -0.47 -7.06 15.23
CA SER A 168 -1.90 -7.29 15.40
C SER A 168 -2.60 -7.18 14.05
N THR A 169 -3.66 -7.95 13.85
CA THR A 169 -4.41 -7.98 12.58
C THR A 169 -5.61 -7.03 12.60
N ALA A 170 -5.79 -6.29 11.52
CA ALA A 170 -6.97 -5.46 11.23
C ALA A 170 -7.98 -6.16 10.29
#